data_AF-A0A0F9BMD7-F1
#
_entry.id   AF-A0A0F9BMD7-F1
#
_cell.length_a   1.000
_cell.length_b   1.000
_cell.length_c   1.000
_cell.angle_alpha   90.00
_cell.angle_beta   90.00
_cell.angle_gamma   90.00
#
_symmetry.space_group_name_H-M   'P 1'
#
loop_
_entity.id
_entity.type
_entity.pdbx_description
1 polymer ?
#
loop_
_entity_poly.entity_id
_entity_poly.type
_entity_poly.pdbx_seq_one_letter_code
_entity_poly.pdbx_strand_id
1 'polypeptide(L)' 'PIVYRDKEEVDEWKKKDPILNFTKYLLEQHILNKEEFDRIASQAQKEINEAVEFAKKSPFPDIDDAEKYVYYP' A
#
# COMPACT_ATOMS: atom_id res chain seq x y z
N PRO A 1 -8.52 -10.57 -8.85
CA PRO A 1 -9.84 -10.38 -9.52
C PRO A 1 -10.59 -11.71 -9.67
N ILE A 2 -11.87 -11.79 -9.28
CA ILE A 2 -12.70 -13.02 -9.39
C ILE A 2 -13.29 -13.26 -10.79
N VAL A 3 -12.94 -12.43 -11.77
CA VAL A 3 -13.51 -12.48 -13.13
C VAL A 3 -13.11 -13.77 -13.87
N TYR A 4 -12.01 -14.42 -13.47
CA TYR A 4 -11.43 -15.57 -14.17
C TYR A 4 -10.85 -16.63 -13.22
N ARG A 5 -11.11 -16.53 -11.91
CA ARG A 5 -10.61 -17.46 -10.89
C ARG A 5 -11.67 -17.72 -9.85
N ASP A 6 -11.67 -18.93 -9.29
CA ASP A 6 -12.66 -19.37 -8.33
C ASP A 6 -12.58 -18.56 -7.04
N LYS A 7 -13.74 -18.33 -6.42
CA LYS A 7 -13.83 -17.54 -5.19
C LYS A 7 -13.13 -18.24 -4.03
N GLU A 8 -13.24 -19.57 -3.98
CA GLU A 8 -12.62 -20.46 -3.01
C GLU A 8 -11.10 -20.30 -3.03
N GLU A 9 -10.50 -20.27 -4.23
CA GLU A 9 -9.06 -20.05 -4.41
C GLU A 9 -8.63 -18.70 -3.82
N VAL A 10 -9.38 -17.64 -4.11
CA VAL A 10 -9.09 -16.30 -3.59
C VAL A 10 -9.16 -16.27 -2.08
N ASP A 11 -10.16 -16.91 -1.50
CA ASP A 11 -10.34 -16.94 -0.05
C ASP A 11 -9.29 -17.83 0.63
N GLU A 12 -8.82 -18.89 -0.01
CA GLU A 12 -7.63 -19.64 0.43
C GLU A 12 -6.37 -18.77 0.43
N TRP A 13 -6.15 -17.96 -0.61
CA TRP A 13 -5.02 -17.04 -0.66
C TRP A 13 -5.08 -15.92 0.37
N LYS A 14 -6.27 -15.39 0.67
CA LYS A 14 -6.44 -14.40 1.74
C LYS A 14 -6.06 -14.96 3.11
N LYS A 15 -6.31 -16.24 3.39
CA LYS A 15 -5.86 -16.90 4.64
C LYS A 15 -4.34 -16.97 4.74
N LYS A 16 -3.62 -16.89 3.62
CA LYS A 16 -2.17 -16.90 3.54
C LYS A 16 -1.56 -15.48 3.52
N ASP A 17 -2.34 -14.46 3.87
CA ASP A 17 -1.86 -13.07 3.89
C ASP A 17 -0.60 -12.95 4.77
N PRO A 18 0.55 -12.55 4.20
CA PRO A 18 1.80 -12.46 4.92
C PRO A 18 1.77 -11.38 6.02
N ILE A 19 1.01 -10.29 5.84
CA ILE A 19 0.90 -9.22 6.83
C ILE A 19 0.17 -9.76 8.06
N LEU A 20 -0.95 -10.45 7.88
CA LEU A 20 -1.71 -11.03 8.99
C LEU A 20 -0.91 -12.12 9.71
N ASN A 21 -0.28 -13.01 8.95
CA ASN A 21 0.50 -14.11 9.51
C ASN A 21 1.71 -13.62 10.31
N PHE A 22 2.45 -12.63 9.78
CA PHE A 22 3.60 -12.09 10.46
C PHE A 22 3.20 -11.24 11.68
N THR A 23 2.12 -10.45 11.57
CA THR A 23 1.58 -9.70 12.72
C THR A 23 1.22 -10.64 13.88
N LYS A 24 0.53 -11.75 13.58
CA LYS A 24 0.20 -12.77 14.59
C LYS A 24 1.45 -13.32 15.26
N TYR A 25 2.47 -13.70 14.47
CA TYR A 25 3.74 -14.17 15.00
C TYR A 25 4.39 -13.15 15.95
N LEU A 26 4.47 -11.88 15.55
CA LEU A 26 5.09 -10.84 16.37
C LEU A 26 4.34 -10.57 17.70
N LEU A 27 3.00 -10.63 17.68
CA LEU A 27 2.17 -10.52 18.87
C LEU A 27 2.38 -11.72 19.81
N GLU A 28 2.43 -12.94 19.27
CA GLU A 28 2.66 -14.17 20.05
C GLU A 28 4.06 -14.21 20.66
N GLN A 29 5.06 -13.65 19.99
CA GLN A 29 6.43 -13.55 20.52
C GLN A 29 6.64 -12.33 21.43
N HIS A 30 5.59 -11.53 21.69
CA HIS A 30 5.68 -10.28 22.46
C HIS A 30 6.71 -9.28 21.91
N ILE A 31 7.03 -9.35 20.62
CA ILE A 31 7.93 -8.42 19.91
C ILE A 31 7.18 -7.14 19.52
N LEU A 32 5.88 -7.29 19.26
CA LEU A 32 4.96 -6.21 18.94
C LEU A 32 3.74 -6.34 19.83
N ASN A 33 3.15 -5.22 20.24
CA ASN A 33 1.82 -5.20 20.86
C ASN A 33 0.76 -4.57 19.94
N LYS A 34 -0.51 -4.67 20.33
CA LYS A 34 -1.63 -4.18 19.51
C LYS A 34 -1.58 -2.67 19.29
N GLU A 35 -1.22 -1.89 20.31
CA GLU A 35 -1.15 -0.43 20.22
C GLU A 35 -0.04 0.02 19.25
N GLU A 36 1.11 -0.65 19.29
CA GLU A 36 2.21 -0.42 18.36
C GLU A 36 1.83 -0.76 16.93
N PHE A 37 1.16 -1.91 16.71
CA PHE A 37 0.65 -2.29 15.40
C PHE A 37 -0.34 -1.24 14.86
N ASP A 38 -1.33 -0.86 15.67
CA ASP A 38 -2.36 0.12 15.29
C ASP A 38 -1.72 1.48 14.98
N ARG A 39 -0.68 1.87 15.71
CA ARG A 39 0.10 3.09 15.44
C ARG A 39 0.83 3.04 14.10
N ILE A 40 1.50 1.93 13.79
CA ILE A 40 2.21 1.74 12.51
C ILE A 40 1.21 1.80 11.34
N ALA A 41 0.09 1.09 11.45
CA ALA A 41 -0.96 1.10 10.43
C ALA A 41 -1.53 2.50 10.20
N SER A 42 -1.78 3.24 11.29
CA SER A 42 -2.28 4.62 11.23
C SER A 42 -1.27 5.58 10.59
N GLN A 43 0.02 5.40 10.89
CA GLN A 43 1.09 6.18 10.28
C GLN A 43 1.17 5.94 8.78
N ALA A 44 1.17 4.67 8.35
CA ALA A 44 1.18 4.32 6.93
C ALA A 44 -0.03 4.91 6.19
N GLN A 45 -1.23 4.85 6.80
CA GLN A 45 -2.42 5.46 6.21
C GLN A 45 -2.31 6.98 6.09
N LYS A 46 -1.71 7.63 7.08
CA LYS A 46 -1.47 9.07 7.06
C LYS A 46 -0.52 9.47 5.94
N GLU A 47 0.60 8.75 5.78
CA GLU A 47 1.58 8.99 4.72
C GLU A 47 0.94 8.85 3.33
N ILE A 48 0.10 7.82 3.13
CA ILE A 48 -0.66 7.63 1.88
C ILE A 48 -1.59 8.82 1.63
N ASN A 49 -2.33 9.25 2.64
CA ASN A 49 -3.27 10.37 2.49
C ASN A 49 -2.54 11.67 2.13
N GLU A 50 -1.40 11.95 2.77
CA GLU A 50 -0.56 13.11 2.47
C GLU A 50 -0.01 13.05 1.05
N ALA A 51 0.47 11.90 0.59
CA ALA A 51 0.95 11.69 -0.78
C ALA A 51 -0.17 11.89 -1.82
N VAL A 52 -1.38 11.39 -1.54
CA VAL A 52 -2.55 11.56 -2.43
C VAL A 52 -2.94 13.04 -2.51
N GLU A 53 -2.98 13.75 -1.38
CA GLU A 53 -3.32 15.17 -1.37
C GLU A 53 -2.25 16.01 -2.07
N PHE A 54 -0.97 15.67 -1.92
CA PHE A 54 0.11 16.27 -2.69
C PHE A 54 -0.08 16.07 -4.19
N ALA A 55 -0.37 14.84 -4.63
CA ALA A 55 -0.59 14.53 -6.04
C ALA A 55 -1.79 15.29 -6.63
N LYS A 56 -2.91 15.40 -5.89
CA LYS A 56 -4.09 16.16 -6.33
C LYS A 56 -3.86 17.67 -6.42
N LYS A 57 -3.04 18.22 -5.53
CA LYS A 57 -2.72 19.65 -5.50
C LYS A 57 -1.60 20.01 -6.47
N SER A 58 -0.88 19.01 -6.98
CA SER A 58 0.19 19.24 -7.94
C SER A 58 -0.40 19.80 -9.24
N PRO A 59 0.20 20.84 -9.81
CA PRO A 59 -0.26 21.38 -11.08
C PRO A 59 -0.11 20.32 -12.18
N PHE A 60 -0.92 20.44 -13.22
CA PHE A 60 -0.66 19.71 -14.45
C PHE A 60 0.69 20.13 -15.04
N PRO A 61 1.42 19.20 -15.68
CA PRO A 61 2.66 19.54 -16.39
C PRO A 61 2.37 20.55 -17.50
N ASP A 62 3.39 21.34 -17.86
CA ASP A 62 3.28 22.27 -18.99
C ASP A 62 3.21 21.46 -20.31
N ILE A 63 2.67 22.06 -21.37
CA ILE A 63 2.65 21.43 -22.69
C ILE A 63 4.07 21.18 -23.21
N ASP A 64 5.03 22.04 -22.85
CA ASP A 64 6.45 21.88 -23.21
C ASP A 64 7.10 20.67 -22.51
N ASP A 65 6.57 20.23 -21.36
CA ASP A 65 7.04 19.01 -20.69
C ASP A 65 6.68 17.74 -21.48
N ALA A 66 5.79 17.80 -22.50
CA ALA A 66 5.37 16.64 -23.27
C ALA A 66 6.49 16.04 -24.13
N GLU A 67 7.41 16.87 -24.64
CA GLU A 67 8.57 16.44 -25.46
C GLU A 67 9.84 16.23 -24.61
N LYS A 68 9.77 16.58 -23.33
CA LYS A 68 10.87 16.45 -22.39
C LYS A 68 11.18 14.98 -22.16
N TYR A 69 12.45 14.62 -22.23
CA TYR A 69 12.98 13.25 -22.09
C TYR A 69 12.73 12.29 -23.28
N VAL A 70 12.30 12.79 -24.44
CA VAL A 70 12.23 11.97 -25.67
C VAL A 70 13.62 11.58 -26.17
N TYR A 71 14.60 12.46 -26.03
CA TYR A 71 16.01 12.18 -26.30
C TYR A 71 16.86 12.41 -25.05
N TYR A 72 17.97 11.69 -24.96
CA TYR A 72 19.03 11.95 -23.97
C TYR A 72 19.76 13.28 -24.34
N PRO A 73 20.21 14.08 -23.35
CA PRO A 73 20.84 15.38 -23.60
C PRO A 73 22.12 15.32 -24.46
#